data_AF-A0A0P1AKY8-F1
#
_entry.id   AF-A0A0P1AKY8-F1
#
_cell.length_a   1.000
_cell.length_b   1.000
_cell.length_c   1.000
_cell.angle_alpha   90.00
_cell.angle_beta   90.00
_cell.angle_gamma   90.00
#
_symmetry.space_group_name_H-M   'P 1'
#
loop_
_entity.id
_entity.type
_entity.pdbx_description
1 polymer ?
#
loop_
_entity_poly.entity_id
_entity_poly.type
_entity_poly.pdbx_seq_one_letter_code
_entity_poly.pdbx_strand_id
1 'polypeptide(L)'
;MKLSTCVTALIVGCGTSSAWTFNVSEVAPPEDILGEHQTLQRTWVVSSFTQLEQLYLAVPGPVFVELDPSLLPPSEAPMKVPSTDTPGVVPGVTPGVVPGTVPGVIPGFVPGATTVGSSAGSEWRDSSMAVATIEIPTSMLRKHRHQDEKSEEAVVAKIVVSGNSSDLLNMFQAAPLHPRRDDSLKLHLMNEDASGEGYVQTTIYLFKKNSVRRVTSAFSGDVVLNGDTIALDDSEADIKFACVGDGNLYLQSDSNATIGSLEVEVTGSGRAQLTIPEVILESFFNVEVAGNGTVALLADTFRANEVKTTVAGSGTIVVESSDLTSQTLKASVYGSGIFSFSTSGCVTKETLTLSGSGQLLVGSIIARQADVDVWGNGELLVQVTDKLTVSTSVWGKVGYVNAPPTDIKIKGWWFWREASSIVYPSAVNKVAIFESAIVPDKKPVYYSVETAESALSDDPDFSIVATKQSSTVDMMSTSLSSIQQVSGSSSLFYAFIGVGVVVVNVVAARSWAMRRVHWRYTPLL
;
A
#
# COMPACT_ATOMS: atom_id res chain seq x y z
N MET A 1 -50.88 -15.03 -19.51
CA MET A 1 -50.03 -16.11 -18.96
C MET A 1 -49.03 -16.52 -20.03
N LYS A 2 -47.74 -16.34 -19.77
CA LYS A 2 -46.63 -17.01 -20.45
C LYS A 2 -45.67 -17.45 -19.34
N LEU A 3 -45.24 -18.70 -19.35
CA LEU A 3 -44.36 -19.23 -18.32
C LEU A 3 -42.93 -18.77 -18.60
N SER A 4 -42.24 -18.32 -17.55
CA SER A 4 -40.79 -18.14 -17.60
C SER A 4 -40.11 -19.50 -17.43
N THR A 5 -39.08 -19.78 -18.22
CA THR A 5 -38.32 -21.02 -18.16
C THR A 5 -36.92 -20.70 -17.64
N CYS A 6 -36.69 -20.87 -16.33
CA CYS A 6 -35.38 -20.68 -15.74
C CYS A 6 -34.39 -21.70 -16.34
N VAL A 7 -33.27 -21.20 -16.90
CA VAL A 7 -32.19 -22.04 -17.43
C VAL A 7 -31.09 -22.13 -16.37
N THR A 8 -31.17 -23.14 -15.51
CA THR A 8 -30.12 -23.42 -14.52
C THR A 8 -28.90 -24.01 -15.21
N ALA A 9 -27.89 -23.17 -15.51
CA ALA A 9 -26.67 -23.56 -16.22
C ALA A 9 -25.71 -24.37 -15.32
N LEU A 10 -26.05 -25.63 -15.05
CA LEU A 10 -25.27 -26.53 -14.20
C LEU A 10 -24.12 -27.18 -15.01
N ILE A 11 -22.98 -26.48 -15.09
CA ILE A 11 -21.80 -26.93 -15.83
C ILE A 11 -21.08 -28.07 -15.08
N VAL A 12 -21.37 -29.32 -15.44
CA VAL A 12 -20.60 -30.50 -14.98
C VAL A 12 -19.35 -30.65 -15.84
N GLY A 13 -18.35 -29.79 -15.58
CA GLY A 13 -17.01 -29.88 -16.17
C GLY A 13 -16.11 -30.86 -15.40
N CYS A 14 -15.46 -31.79 -16.10
CA CYS A 14 -14.55 -32.73 -15.46
C CYS A 14 -13.13 -32.15 -15.33
N GLY A 15 -12.60 -32.09 -14.10
CA GLY A 15 -11.15 -32.19 -13.89
C GLY A 15 -10.35 -30.89 -13.68
N THR A 16 -10.97 -29.74 -13.42
CA THR A 16 -10.27 -28.58 -12.83
C THR A 16 -11.04 -28.08 -11.62
N SER A 17 -10.47 -28.23 -10.43
CA SER A 17 -10.96 -27.53 -9.24
C SER A 17 -10.76 -26.03 -9.44
N SER A 18 -11.85 -25.27 -9.50
CA SER A 18 -11.77 -23.83 -9.32
C SER A 18 -11.14 -23.56 -7.95
N ALA A 19 -10.17 -22.66 -7.89
CA ALA A 19 -9.53 -22.27 -6.62
C ALA A 19 -10.46 -21.40 -5.74
N TRP A 20 -11.61 -21.00 -6.29
CA TRP A 20 -12.62 -20.14 -5.69
C TRP A 20 -14.04 -20.62 -5.99
N THR A 21 -14.94 -20.48 -5.03
CA THR A 21 -16.40 -20.52 -5.25
C THR A 21 -17.02 -19.15 -4.98
N PHE A 22 -17.83 -18.68 -5.94
CA PHE A 22 -18.61 -17.46 -5.82
C PHE A 22 -20.09 -17.81 -5.74
N ASN A 23 -20.70 -17.63 -4.57
CA ASN A 23 -22.15 -17.73 -4.42
C ASN A 23 -22.76 -16.33 -4.52
N VAL A 24 -23.56 -16.10 -5.57
CA VAL A 24 -24.01 -14.76 -5.99
C VAL A 24 -25.52 -14.65 -5.86
N SER A 25 -26.00 -13.62 -5.17
CA SER A 25 -27.44 -13.33 -5.11
C SER A 25 -27.96 -12.72 -6.41
N GLU A 26 -29.26 -12.86 -6.66
CA GLU A 26 -29.99 -11.93 -7.53
C GLU A 26 -30.00 -10.52 -6.88
N VAL A 27 -30.35 -9.50 -7.65
CA VAL A 27 -30.57 -8.14 -7.10
C VAL A 27 -31.95 -8.12 -6.43
N ALA A 28 -31.96 -7.88 -5.12
CA ALA A 28 -33.17 -7.90 -4.30
C ALA A 28 -33.14 -6.78 -3.25
N PRO A 29 -34.28 -6.39 -2.65
CA PRO A 29 -34.28 -5.55 -1.46
C PRO A 29 -33.43 -6.17 -0.34
N PRO A 30 -32.72 -5.36 0.45
CA PRO A 30 -31.97 -5.86 1.61
C PRO A 30 -32.91 -6.39 2.71
N GLU A 31 -32.40 -7.29 3.55
CA GLU A 31 -33.16 -7.85 4.68
C GLU A 31 -33.42 -6.78 5.77
N ASP A 32 -32.44 -5.89 5.99
CA ASP A 32 -32.52 -4.71 6.85
C ASP A 32 -32.55 -3.42 6.01
N ILE A 33 -33.18 -2.36 6.54
CA ILE A 33 -33.19 -1.04 5.87
C ILE A 33 -31.84 -0.36 6.10
N LEU A 34 -30.96 -0.42 5.10
CA LEU A 34 -29.59 0.11 5.17
C LEU A 34 -29.54 1.65 5.16
N GLY A 35 -30.41 2.31 4.38
CA GLY A 35 -30.41 3.77 4.27
C GLY A 35 -31.26 4.30 3.11
N GLU A 36 -31.31 5.63 2.97
CA GLU A 36 -31.89 6.26 1.79
C GLU A 36 -31.05 5.89 0.54
N HIS A 37 -31.74 5.63 -0.57
CA HIS A 37 -31.16 5.12 -1.82
C HIS A 37 -30.43 3.76 -1.74
N GLN A 38 -30.57 2.99 -0.65
CA GLN A 38 -30.13 1.58 -0.55
C GLN A 38 -31.34 0.63 -0.53
N THR A 39 -32.22 0.76 -1.52
CA THR A 39 -33.46 -0.02 -1.65
C THR A 39 -33.25 -1.39 -2.28
N LEU A 40 -32.06 -1.65 -2.83
CA LEU A 40 -31.62 -2.89 -3.46
C LEU A 40 -30.20 -3.24 -3.01
N GLN A 41 -29.87 -4.52 -2.98
CA GLN A 41 -28.52 -5.03 -2.81
C GLN A 41 -28.25 -6.24 -3.72
N ARG A 42 -26.97 -6.48 -3.98
CA ARG A 42 -26.43 -7.72 -4.53
C ARG A 42 -25.25 -8.19 -3.67
N THR A 43 -25.20 -9.48 -3.39
CA THR A 43 -24.18 -10.08 -2.50
C THR A 43 -23.40 -11.16 -3.23
N TRP A 44 -22.08 -11.20 -3.01
CA TRP A 44 -21.21 -12.32 -3.36
C TRP A 44 -20.61 -12.86 -2.07
N VAL A 45 -20.92 -14.10 -1.72
CA VAL A 45 -20.20 -14.85 -0.69
C VAL A 45 -19.06 -15.59 -1.40
N VAL A 46 -17.83 -15.32 -0.98
CA VAL A 46 -16.61 -15.73 -1.68
C VAL A 46 -15.84 -16.71 -0.80
N SER A 47 -15.65 -17.93 -1.32
CA SER A 47 -14.92 -19.01 -0.65
C SER A 47 -13.63 -19.36 -1.40
N SER A 48 -12.61 -19.76 -0.64
CA SER A 48 -11.26 -20.08 -1.15
C SER A 48 -10.56 -21.10 -0.23
N PHE A 49 -9.48 -21.70 -0.72
CA PHE A 49 -8.59 -22.58 0.06
C PHE A 49 -7.45 -21.82 0.76
N THR A 50 -7.14 -20.59 0.32
CA THR A 50 -6.17 -19.70 0.98
C THR A 50 -6.84 -18.38 1.35
N GLN A 51 -6.15 -17.55 2.13
CA GLN A 51 -6.70 -16.31 2.67
C GLN A 51 -6.56 -15.17 1.65
N LEU A 52 -7.50 -14.22 1.68
CA LEU A 52 -7.50 -13.10 0.76
C LEU A 52 -6.37 -12.11 1.08
N GLU A 53 -5.33 -12.11 0.24
CA GLU A 53 -4.18 -11.20 0.33
C GLU A 53 -4.28 -9.99 -0.61
N GLN A 54 -5.02 -10.09 -1.74
CA GLN A 54 -4.99 -9.05 -2.79
C GLN A 54 -6.39 -8.66 -3.28
N LEU A 55 -6.68 -7.36 -3.29
CA LEU A 55 -7.90 -6.76 -3.83
C LEU A 55 -7.59 -5.89 -5.05
N TYR A 56 -8.35 -6.09 -6.13
CA TYR A 56 -8.41 -5.17 -7.28
C TYR A 56 -9.84 -4.63 -7.42
N LEU A 57 -9.98 -3.30 -7.42
CA LEU A 57 -11.24 -2.58 -7.29
C LEU A 57 -11.41 -1.61 -8.48
N ALA A 58 -12.23 -1.99 -9.45
CA ALA A 58 -12.53 -1.22 -10.67
C ALA A 58 -14.04 -1.04 -10.84
N VAL A 59 -14.67 -0.38 -9.85
CA VAL A 59 -16.13 -0.21 -9.77
C VAL A 59 -16.54 1.21 -9.35
N PRO A 60 -17.73 1.68 -9.75
CA PRO A 60 -18.32 2.93 -9.27
C PRO A 60 -18.80 2.83 -7.81
N GLY A 61 -18.96 4.00 -7.18
CA GLY A 61 -19.32 4.12 -5.77
C GLY A 61 -18.11 4.09 -4.83
N PRO A 62 -18.27 4.54 -3.58
CA PRO A 62 -17.27 4.30 -2.55
C PRO A 62 -17.24 2.83 -2.15
N VAL A 63 -16.05 2.33 -1.83
CA VAL A 63 -15.79 0.94 -1.43
C VAL A 63 -15.20 0.92 -0.02
N PHE A 64 -15.92 0.29 0.92
CA PHE A 64 -15.46 0.12 2.30
C PHE A 64 -14.95 -1.30 2.49
N VAL A 65 -13.70 -1.48 2.94
CA VAL A 65 -13.11 -2.78 3.27
C VAL A 65 -13.01 -2.88 4.79
N GLU A 66 -13.77 -3.81 5.35
CA GLU A 66 -14.03 -3.92 6.79
C GLU A 66 -13.83 -5.37 7.27
N LEU A 67 -13.47 -5.53 8.53
CA LEU A 67 -13.48 -6.83 9.21
C LEU A 67 -14.89 -7.09 9.76
N ASP A 68 -15.46 -8.27 9.56
CA ASP A 68 -16.68 -8.69 10.26
C ASP A 68 -16.32 -9.38 11.58
N PRO A 69 -16.51 -8.72 12.74
CA PRO A 69 -16.14 -9.29 14.03
C PRO A 69 -17.07 -10.42 14.48
N SER A 70 -18.24 -10.60 13.86
CA SER A 70 -19.25 -11.58 14.30
C SER A 70 -18.85 -13.03 14.01
N LEU A 71 -17.91 -13.24 13.09
CA LEU A 71 -17.39 -14.56 12.69
C LEU A 71 -15.90 -14.77 13.04
N LEU A 72 -15.29 -13.83 13.76
CA LEU A 72 -14.01 -14.08 14.41
C LEU A 72 -14.17 -15.21 15.46
N PRO A 73 -13.18 -16.08 15.65
CA PRO A 73 -13.21 -17.03 16.76
C PRO A 73 -13.33 -16.25 18.08
N PRO A 74 -14.22 -16.68 19.01
CA PRO A 74 -14.43 -15.95 20.25
C PRO A 74 -13.10 -15.85 21.00
N SER A 75 -12.68 -14.61 21.28
CA SER A 75 -11.43 -14.33 21.99
C SER A 75 -11.38 -15.17 23.28
N GLU A 76 -10.33 -15.97 23.45
CA GLU A 76 -10.08 -16.67 24.70
C GLU A 76 -9.79 -15.64 25.80
N ALA A 77 -10.85 -15.19 26.47
CA ALA A 77 -10.77 -14.39 27.67
C ALA A 77 -9.81 -15.11 28.63
N PRO A 78 -8.76 -14.45 29.14
CA PRO A 78 -7.62 -15.10 29.78
C PRO A 78 -8.11 -16.02 30.90
N MET A 79 -7.89 -17.32 30.73
CA MET A 79 -8.46 -18.35 31.61
C MET A 79 -8.15 -18.03 33.06
N LYS A 80 -9.20 -17.66 33.80
CA LYS A 80 -9.10 -17.20 35.18
C LYS A 80 -8.72 -18.40 36.05
N VAL A 81 -7.41 -18.57 36.25
CA VAL A 81 -6.82 -19.72 36.93
C VAL A 81 -7.57 -19.97 38.24
N PRO A 82 -8.17 -21.16 38.45
CA PRO A 82 -8.95 -21.42 39.65
C PRO A 82 -8.02 -21.34 40.86
N SER A 83 -8.35 -20.47 41.81
CA SER A 83 -7.60 -20.30 43.05
C SER A 83 -7.80 -21.54 43.93
N THR A 84 -6.83 -22.45 43.92
CA THR A 84 -6.80 -23.60 44.82
C THR A 84 -6.59 -23.13 46.26
N ASP A 85 -7.69 -23.03 47.02
CA ASP A 85 -7.64 -22.69 48.44
C ASP A 85 -6.73 -23.68 49.20
N THR A 86 -5.67 -23.13 49.80
CA THR A 86 -4.76 -23.86 50.69
C THR A 86 -4.79 -23.20 52.06
N PRO A 87 -5.32 -23.87 53.11
CA PRO A 87 -5.55 -23.21 54.40
C PRO A 87 -4.28 -22.74 55.12
N GLY A 88 -4.11 -21.42 55.15
CA GLY A 88 -3.45 -20.60 56.17
C GLY A 88 -2.26 -21.16 56.96
N VAL A 89 -1.07 -20.61 56.69
CA VAL A 89 0.00 -20.47 57.69
C VAL A 89 0.18 -18.98 57.97
N VAL A 90 0.06 -18.57 59.24
CA VAL A 90 0.18 -17.16 59.65
C VAL A 90 1.66 -16.74 59.68
N PRO A 91 2.07 -15.63 59.04
CA PRO A 91 3.44 -15.15 59.11
C PRO A 91 3.85 -14.71 60.52
N GLY A 92 4.75 -15.48 61.15
CA GLY A 92 5.40 -15.09 62.40
C GLY A 92 6.52 -14.08 62.16
N VAL A 93 6.55 -12.98 62.92
CA VAL A 93 7.61 -11.96 62.82
C VAL A 93 8.89 -12.40 63.55
N THR A 94 10.02 -12.40 62.84
CA THR A 94 11.37 -12.47 63.41
C THR A 94 12.00 -11.06 63.44
N PRO A 95 12.26 -10.47 64.63
CA PRO A 95 12.82 -9.12 64.70
C PRO A 95 14.32 -9.06 64.37
N GLY A 96 14.74 -8.00 63.68
CA GLY A 96 16.09 -7.45 63.81
C GLY A 96 17.12 -7.76 62.71
N VAL A 97 17.00 -7.07 61.57
CA VAL A 97 18.17 -6.70 60.73
C VAL A 97 18.03 -5.22 60.35
N VAL A 98 19.09 -4.43 60.52
CA VAL A 98 19.15 -3.01 60.11
C VAL A 98 19.85 -2.91 58.74
N PRO A 99 19.36 -2.12 57.78
CA PRO A 99 20.00 -2.02 56.46
C PRO A 99 21.37 -1.32 56.50
N GLY A 100 22.35 -1.85 55.75
CA GLY A 100 23.48 -1.05 55.24
C GLY A 100 24.91 -1.46 55.61
N THR A 101 25.39 -2.59 55.08
CA THR A 101 26.84 -2.83 54.85
C THR A 101 27.04 -3.74 53.63
N VAL A 102 28.01 -3.42 52.76
CA VAL A 102 28.44 -4.29 51.65
C VAL A 102 29.90 -4.73 51.88
N PRO A 103 30.16 -6.05 51.97
CA PRO A 103 31.48 -6.63 51.73
C PRO A 103 31.48 -7.51 50.46
N GLY A 104 32.60 -7.54 49.74
CA GLY A 104 32.79 -8.39 48.54
C GLY A 104 33.94 -9.38 48.70
N VAL A 105 34.66 -9.61 47.58
CA VAL A 105 35.93 -10.38 47.38
C VAL A 105 35.78 -11.64 46.50
N ILE A 106 36.82 -11.83 45.70
CA ILE A 106 36.99 -12.54 44.41
C ILE A 106 37.34 -14.05 44.60
N PRO A 107 37.61 -14.88 43.56
CA PRO A 107 37.05 -16.25 43.47
C PRO A 107 38.07 -17.40 43.66
N GLY A 108 37.60 -18.66 43.59
CA GLY A 108 38.51 -19.81 43.54
C GLY A 108 37.93 -21.19 43.13
N PHE A 109 38.69 -21.85 42.25
CA PHE A 109 38.92 -23.31 42.12
C PHE A 109 37.94 -24.27 41.40
N VAL A 110 38.54 -25.14 40.57
CA VAL A 110 37.98 -26.32 39.88
C VAL A 110 39.07 -27.42 39.87
N PRO A 111 38.78 -28.71 40.14
CA PRO A 111 39.77 -29.80 40.04
C PRO A 111 39.38 -31.00 39.12
N GLY A 112 40.34 -31.53 38.35
CA GLY A 112 40.26 -32.79 37.55
C GLY A 112 39.85 -32.59 36.08
N ALA A 113 40.64 -32.84 35.00
CA ALA A 113 41.83 -33.68 34.74
C ALA A 113 41.56 -35.20 34.75
N THR A 114 41.98 -36.05 33.79
CA THR A 114 42.76 -35.90 32.51
C THR A 114 42.52 -37.16 31.61
N THR A 115 43.13 -37.51 30.45
CA THR A 115 44.38 -37.15 29.73
C THR A 115 44.36 -37.62 28.25
N VAL A 116 45.02 -36.87 27.34
CA VAL A 116 45.89 -37.28 26.18
C VAL A 116 45.44 -38.30 25.11
N GLY A 117 45.70 -37.98 23.82
CA GLY A 117 45.78 -38.96 22.72
C GLY A 117 45.91 -38.38 21.30
N SER A 118 47.09 -37.89 20.88
CA SER A 118 47.33 -37.32 19.53
C SER A 118 48.32 -38.13 18.68
N SER A 119 48.00 -38.35 17.40
CA SER A 119 48.98 -38.54 16.30
C SER A 119 48.30 -38.41 14.92
N ALA A 120 49.07 -38.31 13.84
CA ALA A 120 48.59 -38.05 12.48
C ALA A 120 49.39 -38.81 11.39
N GLY A 121 48.84 -38.89 10.17
CA GLY A 121 49.42 -39.55 8.99
C GLY A 121 49.02 -41.03 8.83
N SER A 122 49.13 -41.65 7.64
CA SER A 122 49.41 -41.10 6.30
C SER A 122 49.03 -42.10 5.18
N GLU A 123 48.92 -41.60 3.95
CA GLU A 123 49.13 -42.28 2.65
C GLU A 123 48.38 -43.57 2.23
N TRP A 124 47.48 -43.36 1.25
CA TRP A 124 47.27 -44.14 0.01
C TRP A 124 47.96 -45.52 -0.17
N ARG A 125 47.17 -46.59 -0.42
CA ARG A 125 47.24 -47.39 -1.67
C ARG A 125 46.09 -48.40 -1.88
N ASP A 126 45.33 -48.14 -2.94
CA ASP A 126 44.97 -49.03 -4.07
C ASP A 126 44.35 -50.45 -3.92
N SER A 127 43.37 -50.70 -4.80
CA SER A 127 42.98 -51.97 -5.44
C SER A 127 42.73 -53.26 -4.64
N SER A 128 41.45 -53.69 -4.61
CA SER A 128 40.97 -54.78 -5.51
C SER A 128 39.47 -55.09 -5.32
N MET A 129 38.85 -55.81 -6.27
CA MET A 129 37.41 -56.09 -6.28
C MET A 129 37.01 -57.30 -5.43
N ALA A 130 35.97 -57.15 -4.62
CA ALA A 130 35.17 -58.25 -4.09
C ALA A 130 33.67 -57.86 -4.13
N VAL A 131 32.86 -58.62 -4.86
CA VAL A 131 31.41 -58.43 -4.90
C VAL A 131 30.80 -59.11 -3.67
N ALA A 132 30.20 -58.34 -2.78
CA ALA A 132 29.42 -58.82 -1.65
C ALA A 132 28.03 -58.18 -1.67
N THR A 133 26.98 -59.01 -1.60
CA THR A 133 25.58 -58.57 -1.65
C THR A 133 25.24 -57.68 -0.44
N ILE A 134 24.78 -56.46 -0.71
CA ILE A 134 24.17 -55.61 0.33
C ILE A 134 22.68 -55.96 0.38
N GLU A 135 22.24 -56.54 1.49
CA GLU A 135 20.82 -56.72 1.79
C GLU A 135 20.19 -55.35 2.08
N ILE A 136 19.22 -54.93 1.26
CA ILE A 136 18.48 -53.69 1.48
C ILE A 136 17.39 -53.97 2.54
N PRO A 137 17.42 -53.31 3.72
CA PRO A 137 16.40 -53.52 4.74
C PRO A 137 15.03 -53.05 4.23
N THR A 138 13.99 -53.87 4.44
CA THR A 138 12.64 -53.71 3.89
C THR A 138 11.79 -52.61 4.56
N SER A 139 12.43 -51.61 5.17
CA SER A 139 11.78 -50.43 5.75
C SER A 139 11.33 -49.41 4.69
N MET A 140 11.97 -49.36 3.52
CA MET A 140 11.63 -48.45 2.41
C MET A 140 10.46 -48.95 1.54
N LEU A 141 9.33 -49.32 2.17
CA LEU A 141 8.03 -49.35 1.48
C LEU A 141 6.84 -49.04 2.40
N ARG A 142 7.06 -48.20 3.43
CA ARG A 142 5.96 -47.51 4.11
C ARG A 142 5.41 -46.43 3.17
N LYS A 143 4.54 -46.88 2.24
CA LYS A 143 3.75 -46.04 1.34
C LYS A 143 3.25 -44.82 2.12
N HIS A 144 3.72 -43.63 1.75
CA HIS A 144 3.18 -42.39 2.29
C HIS A 144 1.71 -42.32 1.89
N ARG A 145 0.86 -42.74 2.83
CA ARG A 145 -0.53 -42.35 2.85
C ARG A 145 -0.47 -40.86 3.17
N HIS A 146 -0.41 -40.03 2.13
CA HIS A 146 -0.91 -38.67 2.24
C HIS A 146 -2.31 -38.84 2.82
N GLN A 147 -2.42 -38.49 4.09
CA GLN A 147 -3.69 -38.09 4.64
C GLN A 147 -3.88 -36.72 4.02
N ASP A 148 -4.63 -36.70 2.92
CA ASP A 148 -5.10 -35.46 2.34
C ASP A 148 -5.98 -34.81 3.41
N GLU A 149 -5.36 -33.99 4.26
CA GLU A 149 -6.04 -32.85 4.85
C GLU A 149 -6.54 -32.03 3.68
N LYS A 150 -7.76 -32.36 3.25
CA LYS A 150 -8.53 -31.49 2.38
C LYS A 150 -8.58 -30.16 3.12
N SER A 151 -7.87 -29.17 2.60
CA SER A 151 -8.15 -27.78 2.90
C SER A 151 -9.65 -27.59 2.68
N GLU A 152 -10.40 -27.44 3.76
CA GLU A 152 -11.84 -27.18 3.64
C GLU A 152 -11.99 -25.77 3.09
N GLU A 153 -12.86 -25.61 2.09
CA GLU A 153 -13.05 -24.34 1.41
C GLU A 153 -13.72 -23.35 2.38
N ALA A 154 -12.96 -22.35 2.81
CA ALA A 154 -13.39 -21.39 3.82
C ALA A 154 -14.00 -20.16 3.15
N VAL A 155 -15.05 -19.58 3.76
CA VAL A 155 -15.53 -18.26 3.35
C VAL A 155 -14.50 -17.22 3.77
N VAL A 156 -13.94 -16.48 2.82
CA VAL A 156 -12.88 -15.49 3.07
C VAL A 156 -13.36 -14.05 2.98
N ALA A 157 -14.40 -13.80 2.16
CA ALA A 157 -15.01 -12.48 2.04
C ALA A 157 -16.50 -12.54 1.69
N LYS A 158 -17.24 -11.49 2.06
CA LYS A 158 -18.61 -11.20 1.62
C LYS A 158 -18.65 -9.79 1.04
N ILE A 159 -18.81 -9.69 -0.28
CA ILE A 159 -19.03 -8.43 -0.97
C ILE A 159 -20.52 -8.12 -0.95
N VAL A 160 -20.89 -6.91 -0.55
CA VAL A 160 -22.26 -6.37 -0.64
C VAL A 160 -22.20 -5.08 -1.45
N VAL A 161 -22.87 -5.05 -2.60
CA VAL A 161 -23.09 -3.83 -3.40
C VAL A 161 -24.53 -3.42 -3.16
N SER A 162 -24.74 -2.20 -2.70
CA SER A 162 -26.05 -1.65 -2.29
C SER A 162 -26.36 -0.38 -3.08
N GLY A 163 -27.64 -0.13 -3.38
CA GLY A 163 -28.04 1.00 -4.21
C GLY A 163 -29.54 1.05 -4.50
N ASN A 164 -29.92 1.84 -5.50
CA ASN A 164 -31.33 2.03 -5.89
C ASN A 164 -31.65 1.63 -7.34
N SER A 165 -30.69 1.09 -8.09
CA SER A 165 -30.80 0.77 -9.51
C SER A 165 -30.44 -0.69 -9.76
N SER A 166 -31.39 -1.47 -10.31
CA SER A 166 -31.16 -2.87 -10.68
C SER A 166 -30.08 -3.00 -11.74
N ASP A 167 -30.06 -2.04 -12.67
CA ASP A 167 -29.32 -2.14 -13.92
C ASP A 167 -27.84 -1.88 -13.62
N LEU A 168 -27.56 -0.83 -12.83
CA LEU A 168 -26.22 -0.57 -12.28
C LEU A 168 -25.72 -1.70 -11.38
N LEU A 169 -26.56 -2.27 -10.50
CA LEU A 169 -26.16 -3.41 -9.63
C LEU A 169 -25.97 -4.73 -10.40
N ASN A 170 -26.53 -4.85 -11.61
CA ASN A 170 -26.33 -6.02 -12.47
C ASN A 170 -24.99 -6.00 -13.21
N MET A 171 -24.43 -4.82 -13.49
CA MET A 171 -23.13 -4.66 -14.16
C MET A 171 -21.92 -5.11 -13.30
N PHE A 172 -22.07 -5.32 -12.00
CA PHE A 172 -20.96 -5.68 -11.09
C PHE A 172 -20.60 -7.17 -11.18
N GLN A 173 -19.30 -7.47 -11.16
CA GLN A 173 -18.75 -8.83 -11.18
C GLN A 173 -17.58 -8.99 -10.20
N ALA A 174 -17.69 -10.00 -9.33
CA ALA A 174 -16.57 -10.52 -8.56
C ALA A 174 -15.95 -11.73 -9.28
N ALA A 175 -14.63 -11.76 -9.41
CA ALA A 175 -13.87 -12.76 -10.15
C ALA A 175 -12.48 -12.97 -9.51
N PRO A 176 -11.78 -14.09 -9.76
CA PRO A 176 -10.39 -14.23 -9.34
C PRO A 176 -9.49 -13.32 -10.19
N LEU A 177 -8.58 -12.58 -9.56
CA LEU A 177 -7.64 -11.70 -10.29
C LEU A 177 -6.62 -12.51 -11.11
N HIS A 178 -6.30 -13.72 -10.66
CA HIS A 178 -5.44 -14.67 -11.37
C HIS A 178 -6.11 -16.05 -11.40
N PRO A 179 -6.44 -16.64 -12.56
CA PRO A 179 -7.11 -17.96 -12.64
C PRO A 179 -6.34 -19.18 -12.09
N ARG A 180 -5.19 -18.96 -11.44
CA ARG A 180 -4.33 -19.98 -10.82
C ARG A 180 -3.87 -19.61 -9.40
N ARG A 181 -4.47 -18.59 -8.78
CA ARG A 181 -4.23 -18.25 -7.37
C ARG A 181 -5.56 -18.17 -6.62
N ASP A 182 -5.50 -18.55 -5.35
CA ASP A 182 -6.56 -18.55 -4.33
C ASP A 182 -6.48 -17.31 -3.40
N ASP A 183 -5.50 -16.43 -3.63
CA ASP A 183 -5.13 -15.28 -2.77
C ASP A 183 -5.66 -13.91 -3.22
N SER A 184 -6.16 -13.80 -4.45
CA SER A 184 -6.36 -12.52 -5.16
C SER A 184 -7.72 -12.40 -5.85
N LEU A 185 -8.49 -11.40 -5.41
CA LEU A 185 -9.88 -11.12 -5.79
C LEU A 185 -9.99 -9.82 -6.59
N LYS A 186 -10.79 -9.86 -7.65
CA LYS A 186 -11.13 -8.75 -8.53
C LYS A 186 -12.61 -8.42 -8.36
N LEU A 187 -12.94 -7.15 -8.13
CA LEU A 187 -14.29 -6.60 -8.22
C LEU A 187 -14.27 -5.52 -9.31
N HIS A 188 -15.04 -5.75 -10.38
CA HIS A 188 -15.04 -4.92 -11.58
C HIS A 188 -16.44 -4.85 -12.22
N LEU A 189 -16.58 -4.09 -13.30
CA LEU A 189 -17.75 -4.15 -14.16
C LEU A 189 -17.60 -5.28 -15.19
N MET A 190 -18.70 -5.93 -15.55
CA MET A 190 -18.74 -6.95 -16.61
C MET A 190 -18.28 -6.37 -17.95
N ASN A 191 -17.53 -7.17 -18.71
CA ASN A 191 -17.02 -6.78 -20.01
C ASN A 191 -18.12 -6.93 -21.09
N GLU A 192 -19.10 -6.03 -21.07
CA GLU A 192 -20.23 -6.00 -22.01
C GLU A 192 -20.74 -4.57 -22.27
N ASP A 193 -21.41 -4.39 -23.41
CA ASP A 193 -22.12 -3.15 -23.77
C ASP A 193 -23.33 -2.94 -22.85
N ALA A 194 -23.20 -2.05 -21.87
CA ALA A 194 -24.25 -1.79 -20.88
C ALA A 194 -24.25 -0.32 -20.38
N SER A 195 -25.35 0.09 -19.79
CA SER A 195 -25.46 1.39 -19.12
C SER A 195 -26.29 1.29 -17.84
N GLY A 196 -25.87 2.05 -16.83
CA GLY A 196 -26.50 2.03 -15.51
C GLY A 196 -26.26 3.35 -14.80
N GLU A 197 -27.34 3.94 -14.28
CA GLU A 197 -27.26 5.07 -13.36
C GLU A 197 -28.01 4.80 -12.05
N GLY A 198 -27.52 5.40 -10.97
CA GLY A 198 -28.09 5.26 -9.65
C GLY A 198 -27.11 5.63 -8.54
N TYR A 199 -27.62 5.59 -7.32
CA TYR A 199 -26.81 5.61 -6.11
C TYR A 199 -26.25 4.22 -5.85
N VAL A 200 -24.96 4.14 -5.50
CA VAL A 200 -24.28 2.88 -5.18
C VAL A 200 -23.24 3.05 -4.06
N GLN A 201 -23.12 2.02 -3.22
CA GLN A 201 -22.06 1.84 -2.21
C GLN A 201 -21.65 0.36 -2.20
N THR A 202 -20.34 0.10 -2.18
CA THR A 202 -19.80 -1.25 -1.98
C THR A 202 -19.26 -1.39 -0.55
N THR A 203 -19.48 -2.55 0.07
CA THR A 203 -18.77 -2.95 1.28
C THR A 203 -18.26 -4.38 1.14
N ILE A 204 -16.98 -4.59 1.44
CA ILE A 204 -16.30 -5.89 1.40
C ILE A 204 -15.98 -6.26 2.84
N TYR A 205 -16.73 -7.21 3.38
CA TYR A 205 -16.49 -7.78 4.69
C TYR A 205 -15.48 -8.92 4.57
N LEU A 206 -14.42 -8.88 5.37
CA LEU A 206 -13.43 -9.95 5.50
C LEU A 206 -13.68 -10.74 6.79
N PHE A 207 -13.34 -12.02 6.77
CA PHE A 207 -13.54 -12.92 7.93
C PHE A 207 -12.25 -13.28 8.67
N LYS A 208 -11.12 -12.68 8.29
CA LYS A 208 -9.83 -12.80 8.98
C LYS A 208 -9.18 -11.43 9.15
N LYS A 209 -8.74 -11.13 10.38
CA LYS A 209 -7.91 -9.96 10.70
C LYS A 209 -6.53 -10.05 10.01
N ASN A 210 -5.99 -8.92 9.60
CA ASN A 210 -4.64 -8.77 9.08
C ASN A 210 -4.33 -9.69 7.87
N SER A 211 -5.24 -9.82 6.90
CA SER A 211 -5.03 -10.70 5.72
C SER A 211 -4.54 -9.97 4.47
N VAL A 212 -5.03 -8.75 4.21
CA VAL A 212 -4.79 -8.06 2.95
C VAL A 212 -3.40 -7.43 2.93
N ARG A 213 -2.62 -7.78 1.91
CA ARG A 213 -1.29 -7.26 1.64
C ARG A 213 -1.27 -6.32 0.43
N ARG A 214 -2.22 -6.42 -0.51
CA ARG A 214 -2.27 -5.58 -1.71
C ARG A 214 -3.66 -5.04 -1.99
N VAL A 215 -3.80 -3.73 -2.23
CA VAL A 215 -5.03 -3.13 -2.75
C VAL A 215 -4.70 -2.26 -3.96
N THR A 216 -5.43 -2.48 -5.05
CA THR A 216 -5.38 -1.64 -6.25
C THR A 216 -6.76 -1.05 -6.54
N SER A 217 -6.89 0.27 -6.62
CA SER A 217 -8.07 0.95 -7.16
C SER A 217 -7.80 1.45 -8.57
N ALA A 218 -8.78 1.31 -9.46
CA ALA A 218 -8.69 1.68 -10.88
C ALA A 218 -9.98 2.34 -11.38
N PHE A 219 -10.58 3.20 -10.55
CA PHE A 219 -11.84 3.90 -10.82
C PHE A 219 -11.86 5.25 -10.07
N SER A 220 -12.86 6.10 -10.32
CA SER A 220 -13.10 7.36 -9.58
C SER A 220 -13.95 7.19 -8.31
N GLY A 221 -13.93 6.00 -7.70
CA GLY A 221 -14.55 5.72 -6.40
C GLY A 221 -13.54 5.86 -5.27
N ASP A 222 -13.99 6.34 -4.11
CA ASP A 222 -13.16 6.38 -2.91
C ASP A 222 -13.10 5.00 -2.23
N VAL A 223 -11.90 4.54 -1.89
CA VAL A 223 -11.67 3.29 -1.17
C VAL A 223 -11.27 3.60 0.27
N VAL A 224 -12.03 3.08 1.24
CA VAL A 224 -11.74 3.21 2.66
C VAL A 224 -11.36 1.85 3.22
N LEU A 225 -10.15 1.75 3.74
CA LEU A 225 -9.55 0.54 4.31
C LEU A 225 -9.50 0.69 5.84
N ASN A 226 -10.15 -0.23 6.55
CA ASN A 226 -9.99 -0.35 8.00
C ASN A 226 -8.65 -1.05 8.30
N GLY A 227 -7.86 -0.51 9.24
CA GLY A 227 -6.55 -1.03 9.62
C GLY A 227 -6.52 -2.54 9.92
N ASP A 228 -7.56 -3.07 10.58
CA ASP A 228 -7.66 -4.49 10.95
C ASP A 228 -7.83 -5.45 9.74
N THR A 229 -8.05 -4.93 8.54
CA THR A 229 -8.09 -5.74 7.32
C THR A 229 -6.70 -5.94 6.70
N ILE A 230 -5.77 -5.02 6.97
CA ILE A 230 -4.44 -4.97 6.36
C ILE A 230 -3.43 -5.74 7.23
N ALA A 231 -2.50 -6.45 6.61
CA ALA A 231 -1.45 -7.21 7.31
C ALA A 231 -0.37 -6.31 7.96
N LEU A 232 -0.76 -5.48 8.92
CA LEU A 232 0.12 -4.49 9.59
C LEU A 232 0.98 -5.06 10.73
N ASP A 233 0.72 -6.29 11.18
CA ASP A 233 1.44 -6.95 12.28
C ASP A 233 2.10 -8.26 11.77
N ASP A 234 3.05 -8.10 10.85
CA ASP A 234 3.72 -9.18 10.13
C ASP A 234 5.02 -8.66 9.49
N SER A 235 6.15 -8.86 10.14
CA SER A 235 7.46 -8.34 9.72
C SER A 235 7.95 -8.85 8.36
N GLU A 236 7.31 -9.87 7.78
CA GLU A 236 7.61 -10.44 6.46
C GLU A 236 6.58 -10.00 5.40
N ALA A 237 5.66 -9.09 5.71
CA ALA A 237 4.65 -8.59 4.79
C ALA A 237 5.16 -7.44 3.89
N ASP A 238 5.08 -7.65 2.57
CA ASP A 238 5.23 -6.60 1.55
C ASP A 238 3.85 -5.96 1.25
N ILE A 239 3.54 -4.86 1.92
CA ILE A 239 2.28 -4.13 1.75
C ILE A 239 2.35 -3.24 0.49
N LYS A 240 1.31 -3.29 -0.35
CA LYS A 240 1.21 -2.44 -1.54
C LYS A 240 -0.16 -1.79 -1.71
N PHE A 241 -0.17 -0.47 -1.87
CA PHE A 241 -1.33 0.31 -2.30
C PHE A 241 -1.08 0.93 -3.68
N ALA A 242 -2.03 0.79 -4.59
CA ALA A 242 -1.96 1.36 -5.94
C ALA A 242 -3.28 2.06 -6.29
N CYS A 243 -3.23 3.35 -6.65
CA CYS A 243 -4.40 4.14 -7.05
C CYS A 243 -4.24 4.62 -8.49
N VAL A 244 -5.19 4.29 -9.37
CA VAL A 244 -5.16 4.65 -10.79
C VAL A 244 -6.41 5.43 -11.17
N GLY A 245 -6.21 6.65 -11.68
CA GLY A 245 -7.27 7.61 -11.99
C GLY A 245 -7.40 8.69 -10.91
N ASP A 246 -8.65 9.05 -10.60
CA ASP A 246 -8.99 10.21 -9.76
C ASP A 246 -9.67 9.82 -8.43
N GLY A 247 -9.92 8.53 -8.18
CA GLY A 247 -10.45 8.02 -6.92
C GLY A 247 -9.40 8.05 -5.81
N ASN A 248 -9.84 8.22 -4.56
CA ASN A 248 -8.95 8.30 -3.41
C ASN A 248 -8.87 6.97 -2.66
N LEU A 249 -7.80 6.76 -1.89
CA LEU A 249 -7.61 5.65 -0.96
C LEU A 249 -7.30 6.22 0.42
N TYR A 250 -8.05 5.76 1.43
CA TYR A 250 -7.88 6.11 2.82
C TYR A 250 -7.58 4.84 3.61
N LEU A 251 -6.48 4.83 4.37
CA LEU A 251 -6.20 3.81 5.39
C LEU A 251 -6.16 4.51 6.75
N GLN A 252 -7.03 4.11 7.66
CA GLN A 252 -6.98 4.51 9.06
C GLN A 252 -6.81 3.27 9.92
N SER A 253 -5.75 3.26 10.73
CA SER A 253 -5.46 2.21 11.71
C SER A 253 -5.34 2.83 13.10
N ASP A 254 -5.98 2.22 14.09
CA ASP A 254 -5.72 2.50 15.51
C ASP A 254 -4.58 1.61 16.07
N SER A 255 -4.05 0.68 15.25
CA SER A 255 -2.92 -0.20 15.57
C SER A 255 -1.64 0.24 14.85
N ASN A 256 -0.50 0.09 15.51
CA ASN A 256 0.84 0.31 14.94
C ASN A 256 1.11 -0.70 13.80
N ALA A 257 2.00 -0.36 12.88
CA ALA A 257 2.46 -1.23 11.81
C ALA A 257 3.92 -1.67 12.02
N THR A 258 4.17 -2.98 12.01
CA THR A 258 5.50 -3.60 11.97
C THR A 258 5.53 -4.60 10.80
N ILE A 259 6.12 -4.19 9.68
CA ILE A 259 6.02 -4.91 8.39
C ILE A 259 7.35 -4.94 7.62
N GLY A 260 7.44 -5.80 6.60
CA GLY A 260 8.63 -5.96 5.77
C GLY A 260 8.89 -4.76 4.87
N SER A 261 7.90 -4.37 4.07
CA SER A 261 7.97 -3.18 3.21
C SER A 261 6.60 -2.54 2.95
N LEU A 262 6.61 -1.28 2.54
CA LEU A 262 5.42 -0.52 2.15
C LEU A 262 5.65 0.19 0.80
N GLU A 263 4.90 -0.18 -0.23
CA GLU A 263 4.89 0.46 -1.55
C GLU A 263 3.56 1.21 -1.79
N VAL A 264 3.62 2.48 -2.17
CA VAL A 264 2.44 3.32 -2.47
C VAL A 264 2.61 3.95 -3.85
N GLU A 265 1.77 3.58 -4.80
CA GLU A 265 1.78 4.07 -6.18
C GLU A 265 0.48 4.85 -6.47
N VAL A 266 0.59 6.08 -6.98
CA VAL A 266 -0.56 6.90 -7.39
C VAL A 266 -0.34 7.39 -8.82
N THR A 267 -1.23 7.02 -9.74
CA THR A 267 -1.17 7.41 -11.16
C THR A 267 -2.46 8.10 -11.58
N GLY A 268 -2.42 9.41 -11.80
CA GLY A 268 -3.60 10.23 -12.12
C GLY A 268 -3.69 11.47 -11.23
N SER A 269 -4.89 11.76 -10.69
CA SER A 269 -5.15 12.92 -9.82
C SER A 269 -5.63 12.55 -8.41
N GLY A 270 -5.88 11.26 -8.14
CA GLY A 270 -6.37 10.79 -6.84
C GLY A 270 -5.38 10.95 -5.68
N ARG A 271 -5.87 10.75 -4.44
CA ARG A 271 -5.08 10.79 -3.20
C ARG A 271 -4.91 9.39 -2.60
N ALA A 272 -3.74 9.06 -2.07
CA ALA A 272 -3.59 8.03 -1.04
C ALA A 272 -3.25 8.69 0.30
N GLN A 273 -4.06 8.47 1.33
CA GLN A 273 -3.87 9.01 2.68
C GLN A 273 -3.80 7.85 3.67
N LEU A 274 -2.65 7.69 4.33
CA LEU A 274 -2.41 6.65 5.32
C LEU A 274 -2.20 7.30 6.69
N THR A 275 -3.02 6.92 7.67
CA THR A 275 -2.93 7.38 9.07
C THR A 275 -2.75 6.16 9.97
N ILE A 276 -1.55 6.02 10.56
CA ILE A 276 -1.12 4.87 11.36
C ILE A 276 -0.22 5.40 12.50
N PRO A 277 -0.49 5.14 13.80
CA PRO A 277 0.23 5.76 14.91
C PRO A 277 1.76 5.60 14.87
N GLU A 278 2.25 4.41 14.55
CA GLU A 278 3.67 4.11 14.39
C GLU A 278 3.85 3.18 13.19
N VAL A 279 4.91 3.42 12.40
CA VAL A 279 5.25 2.62 11.22
C VAL A 279 6.72 2.19 11.30
N ILE A 280 6.94 0.89 11.51
CA ILE A 280 8.25 0.24 11.54
C ILE A 280 8.36 -0.67 10.31
N LEU A 281 9.37 -0.43 9.48
CA LEU A 281 9.65 -1.16 8.25
C LEU A 281 11.04 -1.81 8.32
N GLU A 282 11.12 -3.13 8.21
CA GLU A 282 12.40 -3.85 8.21
C GLU A 282 13.25 -3.52 6.96
N SER A 283 12.61 -3.34 5.80
CA SER A 283 13.27 -3.04 4.53
C SER A 283 13.06 -1.60 4.05
N PHE A 284 11.92 -1.28 3.42
CA PHE A 284 11.79 0.01 2.74
C PHE A 284 10.38 0.58 2.66
N PHE A 285 10.31 1.90 2.53
CA PHE A 285 9.15 2.65 2.05
C PHE A 285 9.42 3.13 0.62
N ASN A 286 8.57 2.77 -0.34
CA ASN A 286 8.67 3.20 -1.73
C ASN A 286 7.39 3.95 -2.14
N VAL A 287 7.50 5.24 -2.45
CA VAL A 287 6.36 6.05 -2.92
C VAL A 287 6.59 6.54 -4.34
N GLU A 288 5.62 6.33 -5.23
CA GLU A 288 5.63 6.79 -6.61
C GLU A 288 4.35 7.57 -6.93
N VAL A 289 4.49 8.81 -7.40
CA VAL A 289 3.38 9.66 -7.86
C VAL A 289 3.61 10.07 -9.30
N ALA A 290 2.73 9.62 -10.20
CA ALA A 290 2.75 9.94 -11.63
C ALA A 290 1.50 10.77 -12.00
N GLY A 291 1.69 12.00 -12.47
CA GLY A 291 0.62 12.94 -12.76
C GLY A 291 0.49 14.03 -11.69
N ASN A 292 -0.72 14.23 -11.18
CA ASN A 292 -1.09 15.35 -10.29
C ASN A 292 -1.60 14.88 -8.91
N GLY A 293 -1.70 13.56 -8.67
CA GLY A 293 -2.20 12.99 -7.43
C GLY A 293 -1.35 13.30 -6.18
N THR A 294 -1.83 12.87 -5.03
CA THR A 294 -1.20 13.13 -3.72
C THR A 294 -0.98 11.86 -2.92
N VAL A 295 0.17 11.72 -2.26
CA VAL A 295 0.38 10.74 -1.19
C VAL A 295 0.66 11.47 0.12
N ALA A 296 -0.05 11.09 1.18
CA ALA A 296 0.17 11.56 2.54
C ALA A 296 0.33 10.36 3.48
N LEU A 297 1.42 10.34 4.25
CA LEU A 297 1.61 9.43 5.37
C LEU A 297 1.68 10.25 6.66
N LEU A 298 0.80 9.93 7.62
CA LEU A 298 0.71 10.56 8.94
C LEU A 298 0.96 9.47 10.00
N ALA A 299 2.06 9.59 10.75
CA ALA A 299 2.44 8.64 11.80
C ALA A 299 3.31 9.31 12.86
N ASP A 300 3.03 9.18 14.16
CA ASP A 300 3.82 9.83 15.22
C ASP A 300 5.31 9.40 15.17
N THR A 301 5.55 8.11 14.95
CA THR A 301 6.88 7.50 14.77
C THR A 301 6.99 6.83 13.40
N PHE A 302 8.07 7.08 12.67
CA PHE A 302 8.36 6.41 11.40
C PHE A 302 9.81 5.89 11.36
N ARG A 303 9.98 4.59 11.11
CA ARG A 303 11.29 3.95 11.03
C ARG A 303 11.39 3.01 9.83
N ALA A 304 12.44 3.18 9.02
CA ALA A 304 12.74 2.30 7.89
C ALA A 304 14.26 2.12 7.72
N ASN A 305 14.71 1.12 6.96
CA ASN A 305 16.11 1.07 6.53
C ASN A 305 16.36 1.99 5.31
N GLU A 306 15.48 1.95 4.30
CA GLU A 306 15.46 2.88 3.18
C GLU A 306 14.10 3.58 2.99
N VAL A 307 14.13 4.90 2.75
CA VAL A 307 12.99 5.67 2.23
C VAL A 307 13.28 6.08 0.80
N LYS A 308 12.39 5.75 -0.12
CA LYS A 308 12.49 6.09 -1.54
C LYS A 308 11.22 6.78 -2.02
N THR A 309 11.34 7.97 -2.60
CA THR A 309 10.21 8.72 -3.15
C THR A 309 10.50 9.20 -4.58
N THR A 310 9.49 9.12 -5.45
CA THR A 310 9.54 9.57 -6.84
C THR A 310 8.27 10.33 -7.19
N VAL A 311 8.40 11.59 -7.62
CA VAL A 311 7.30 12.38 -8.21
C VAL A 311 7.62 12.64 -9.68
N ALA A 312 6.67 12.36 -10.57
CA ALA A 312 6.76 12.62 -12.00
C ALA A 312 5.49 13.36 -12.49
N GLY A 313 5.58 14.69 -12.59
CA GLY A 313 4.45 15.56 -12.94
C GLY A 313 4.33 16.76 -12.00
N SER A 314 3.12 17.02 -11.51
CA SER A 314 2.79 18.12 -10.57
C SER A 314 2.25 17.63 -9.22
N GLY A 315 2.19 16.31 -9.00
CA GLY A 315 1.69 15.69 -7.77
C GLY A 315 2.53 15.99 -6.53
N THR A 316 2.02 15.57 -5.38
CA THR A 316 2.61 15.90 -4.06
C THR A 316 2.81 14.64 -3.22
N ILE A 317 3.95 14.54 -2.54
CA ILE A 317 4.19 13.55 -1.47
C ILE A 317 4.52 14.32 -0.18
N VAL A 318 3.73 14.10 0.88
CA VAL A 318 4.04 14.58 2.23
C VAL A 318 4.19 13.39 3.17
N VAL A 319 5.23 13.42 4.00
CA VAL A 319 5.38 12.52 5.14
C VAL A 319 5.46 13.37 6.40
N GLU A 320 4.53 13.12 7.31
CA GLU A 320 4.40 13.81 8.59
C GLU A 320 4.65 12.80 9.72
N SER A 321 5.76 12.98 10.42
CA SER A 321 6.15 12.14 11.55
C SER A 321 7.07 12.83 12.55
N SER A 322 6.72 12.77 13.84
CA SER A 322 7.42 13.49 14.91
C SER A 322 8.80 12.93 15.21
N ASP A 323 8.99 11.61 15.02
CA ASP A 323 10.29 10.94 15.08
C ASP A 323 10.50 10.06 13.83
N LEU A 324 11.13 10.64 12.80
CA LEU A 324 11.56 9.91 11.60
C LEU A 324 13.02 9.45 11.70
N THR A 325 13.26 8.15 11.54
CA THR A 325 14.60 7.56 11.49
C THR A 325 14.80 6.65 10.27
N SER A 326 15.90 6.83 9.54
CA SER A 326 16.28 5.93 8.44
C SER A 326 17.80 5.87 8.20
N GLN A 327 18.31 4.80 7.57
CA GLN A 327 19.70 4.82 7.11
C GLN A 327 19.84 5.67 5.84
N THR A 328 18.95 5.48 4.88
CA THR A 328 19.04 6.11 3.55
C THR A 328 17.72 6.75 3.12
N LEU A 329 17.78 7.99 2.63
CA LEU A 329 16.71 8.68 1.93
C LEU A 329 17.09 8.88 0.45
N LYS A 330 16.24 8.47 -0.47
CA LYS A 330 16.37 8.71 -1.92
C LYS A 330 15.12 9.41 -2.43
N ALA A 331 15.22 10.67 -2.82
CA ALA A 331 14.06 11.45 -3.26
C ALA A 331 14.28 12.06 -4.64
N SER A 332 13.35 11.83 -5.55
CA SER A 332 13.41 12.30 -6.94
C SER A 332 12.15 13.05 -7.33
N VAL A 333 12.28 14.29 -7.79
CA VAL A 333 11.17 15.11 -8.32
C VAL A 333 11.47 15.50 -9.76
N TYR A 334 10.61 15.09 -10.68
CA TYR A 334 10.66 15.38 -12.11
C TYR A 334 9.43 16.18 -12.52
N GLY A 335 9.60 17.44 -12.90
CA GLY A 335 8.52 18.36 -13.28
C GLY A 335 8.33 19.50 -12.29
N SER A 336 7.10 19.67 -11.79
CA SER A 336 6.68 20.79 -10.93
C SER A 336 6.11 20.34 -9.56
N GLY A 337 6.07 19.03 -9.30
CA GLY A 337 5.56 18.47 -8.06
C GLY A 337 6.39 18.77 -6.81
N ILE A 338 5.89 18.32 -5.66
CA ILE A 338 6.45 18.62 -4.34
C ILE A 338 6.71 17.30 -3.58
N PHE A 339 7.87 17.19 -2.94
CA PHE A 339 8.07 16.23 -1.85
C PHE A 339 8.57 16.97 -0.60
N SER A 340 7.99 16.63 0.56
CA SER A 340 8.21 17.33 1.83
C SER A 340 8.17 16.40 3.04
N PHE A 341 9.03 16.68 4.02
CA PHE A 341 8.86 16.23 5.40
C PHE A 341 8.37 17.38 6.27
N SER A 342 7.16 17.27 6.83
CA SER A 342 6.55 18.32 7.67
C SER A 342 7.35 18.62 8.95
N THR A 343 8.10 17.63 9.43
CA THR A 343 8.52 17.47 10.83
C THR A 343 9.96 16.92 10.92
N SER A 344 10.53 16.94 12.12
CA SER A 344 11.92 16.58 12.38
C SER A 344 12.22 15.09 12.24
N GLY A 345 13.38 14.77 11.69
CA GLY A 345 13.93 13.41 11.69
C GLY A 345 15.43 13.38 11.44
N CYS A 346 16.03 12.19 11.32
CA CYS A 346 17.43 12.06 10.94
C CYS A 346 17.72 10.86 10.02
N VAL A 347 18.73 11.02 9.17
CA VAL A 347 19.22 9.96 8.27
C VAL A 347 20.75 9.91 8.20
N THR A 348 21.30 8.76 7.84
CA THR A 348 22.76 8.65 7.61
C THR A 348 23.16 9.22 6.25
N LYS A 349 22.40 8.90 5.18
CA LYS A 349 22.66 9.43 3.83
C LYS A 349 21.40 9.84 3.09
N GLU A 350 21.49 10.98 2.39
CA GLU A 350 20.55 11.41 1.36
C GLU A 350 21.11 11.23 -0.06
N THR A 351 20.23 10.95 -1.02
CA THR A 351 20.48 11.04 -2.46
C THR A 351 19.28 11.74 -3.11
N LEU A 352 19.44 13.00 -3.48
CA LEU A 352 18.33 13.89 -3.87
C LEU A 352 18.47 14.30 -5.34
N THR A 353 17.40 14.19 -6.13
CA THR A 353 17.37 14.59 -7.55
C THR A 353 16.17 15.50 -7.82
N LEU A 354 16.43 16.74 -8.21
CA LEU A 354 15.39 17.68 -8.64
C LEU A 354 15.62 18.04 -10.11
N SER A 355 14.62 17.80 -10.96
CA SER A 355 14.63 18.13 -12.39
C SER A 355 13.39 18.92 -12.76
N GLY A 356 13.56 20.16 -13.21
CA GLY A 356 12.48 21.12 -13.50
C GLY A 356 12.30 22.21 -12.43
N SER A 357 11.03 22.51 -12.13
CA SER A 357 10.56 23.64 -11.33
C SER A 357 9.95 23.26 -9.97
N GLY A 358 9.86 21.96 -9.67
CA GLY A 358 9.30 21.42 -8.43
C GLY A 358 10.12 21.70 -7.16
N GLN A 359 9.73 21.05 -6.06
CA GLN A 359 10.30 21.30 -4.74
C GLN A 359 10.71 20.01 -4.02
N LEU A 360 11.91 20.01 -3.44
CA LEU A 360 12.42 19.01 -2.50
C LEU A 360 12.64 19.67 -1.14
N LEU A 361 11.68 19.52 -0.24
CA LEU A 361 11.63 20.17 1.07
C LEU A 361 12.06 19.19 2.17
N VAL A 362 13.38 19.00 2.28
CA VAL A 362 14.01 17.99 3.15
C VAL A 362 14.76 18.65 4.33
N GLY A 363 14.68 19.98 4.47
CA GLY A 363 15.39 20.74 5.52
C GLY A 363 14.99 20.40 6.97
N SER A 364 13.90 19.65 7.17
CA SER A 364 13.48 19.11 8.46
C SER A 364 14.25 17.84 8.87
N ILE A 365 14.93 17.16 7.93
CA ILE A 365 15.65 15.91 8.16
C ILE A 365 17.15 16.18 8.30
N ILE A 366 17.73 15.77 9.43
CA ILE A 366 19.16 15.92 9.72
C ILE A 366 19.94 14.76 9.08
N ALA A 367 20.62 15.04 7.98
CA ALA A 367 21.49 14.10 7.30
C ALA A 367 22.97 14.28 7.72
N ARG A 368 23.74 13.18 7.78
CA ARG A 368 25.21 13.30 7.85
C ARG A 368 25.81 13.65 6.50
N GLN A 369 25.37 12.96 5.44
CA GLN A 369 25.88 13.14 4.09
C GLN A 369 24.73 13.26 3.08
N ALA A 370 24.86 14.17 2.11
CA ALA A 370 23.94 14.28 0.99
C ALA A 370 24.71 14.34 -0.35
N ASP A 371 24.31 13.49 -1.31
CA ASP A 371 24.61 13.69 -2.73
C ASP A 371 23.35 14.27 -3.40
N VAL A 372 23.48 15.42 -4.06
CA VAL A 372 22.34 16.22 -4.56
C VAL A 372 22.56 16.60 -6.02
N ASP A 373 21.58 16.35 -6.89
CA ASP A 373 21.57 16.68 -8.31
C ASP A 373 20.41 17.63 -8.65
N VAL A 374 20.69 18.85 -9.13
CA VAL A 374 19.66 19.87 -9.46
C VAL A 374 19.75 20.34 -10.92
N TRP A 375 18.72 20.02 -11.69
CA TRP A 375 18.58 20.19 -13.14
C TRP A 375 17.37 21.08 -13.48
N GLY A 376 17.43 22.37 -13.18
CA GLY A 376 16.33 23.29 -13.44
C GLY A 376 16.39 24.58 -12.62
N ASN A 377 15.23 25.11 -12.23
CA ASN A 377 15.06 26.35 -11.47
C ASN A 377 14.25 26.19 -10.19
N GLY A 378 13.83 24.96 -9.85
CA GLY A 378 13.10 24.61 -8.64
C GLY A 378 13.86 24.86 -7.34
N GLU A 379 13.29 24.41 -6.22
CA GLU A 379 13.81 24.66 -4.87
C GLU A 379 14.14 23.37 -4.13
N LEU A 380 15.33 23.33 -3.52
CA LEU A 380 15.79 22.19 -2.72
C LEU A 380 16.35 22.71 -1.39
N LEU A 381 15.79 22.21 -0.29
CA LEU A 381 16.23 22.53 1.08
C LEU A 381 16.67 21.25 1.80
N VAL A 382 17.79 21.31 2.54
CA VAL A 382 18.39 20.19 3.29
C VAL A 382 19.00 20.64 4.62
N GLN A 383 19.16 19.72 5.56
CA GLN A 383 20.00 19.91 6.75
C GLN A 383 21.12 18.86 6.77
N VAL A 384 22.36 19.27 6.55
CA VAL A 384 23.51 18.34 6.43
C VAL A 384 24.63 18.73 7.39
N THR A 385 25.15 17.78 8.18
CA THR A 385 26.21 18.05 9.18
C THR A 385 27.62 17.89 8.63
N ASP A 386 27.90 16.77 7.98
CA ASP A 386 29.29 16.37 7.67
C ASP A 386 29.65 16.78 6.25
N LYS A 387 28.86 16.35 5.25
CA LYS A 387 29.23 16.49 3.83
C LYS A 387 28.04 16.70 2.90
N LEU A 388 27.95 17.90 2.32
CA LEU A 388 27.00 18.22 1.25
C LEU A 388 27.74 18.23 -0.10
N THR A 389 27.33 17.34 -1.00
CA THR A 389 27.87 17.25 -2.36
C THR A 389 26.80 17.65 -3.37
N VAL A 390 26.99 18.76 -4.08
CA VAL A 390 25.99 19.32 -5.01
C VAL A 390 26.49 19.27 -6.45
N SER A 391 25.71 18.65 -7.31
CA SER A 391 25.81 18.63 -8.76
C SER A 391 24.68 19.49 -9.34
N THR A 392 24.97 20.39 -10.27
CA THR A 392 23.91 21.22 -10.86
C THR A 392 24.16 21.62 -12.30
N SER A 393 23.07 21.79 -13.05
CA SER A 393 23.03 22.32 -14.40
C SER A 393 22.36 23.69 -14.45
N VAL A 394 23.01 24.62 -15.15
CA VAL A 394 22.57 25.99 -15.48
C VAL A 394 22.18 26.86 -14.27
N TRP A 395 20.94 26.73 -13.75
CA TRP A 395 20.35 27.63 -12.74
C TRP A 395 19.97 26.96 -11.41
N GLY A 396 20.23 25.66 -11.25
CA GLY A 396 19.86 24.93 -10.04
C GLY A 396 20.55 25.48 -8.77
N LYS A 397 19.87 25.34 -7.63
CA LYS A 397 20.22 25.97 -6.35
C LYS A 397 19.81 25.06 -5.18
N VAL A 398 20.61 25.05 -4.11
CA VAL A 398 20.42 24.23 -2.91
C VAL A 398 20.57 25.14 -1.68
N GLY A 399 19.51 25.23 -0.88
CA GLY A 399 19.55 25.87 0.43
C GLY A 399 19.91 24.84 1.50
N TYR A 400 20.91 25.12 2.33
CA TYR A 400 21.04 24.43 3.62
C TYR A 400 20.37 25.27 4.71
N VAL A 401 19.67 24.66 5.65
CA VAL A 401 19.12 25.34 6.83
C VAL A 401 20.07 25.25 8.03
N ASN A 402 19.73 25.93 9.13
CA ASN A 402 20.47 26.00 10.40
C ASN A 402 22.00 26.17 10.25
N ALA A 403 22.79 25.24 10.79
CA ALA A 403 24.26 25.30 10.76
C ALA A 403 24.83 24.77 9.43
N PRO A 404 25.90 25.38 8.90
CA PRO A 404 26.50 24.96 7.63
C PRO A 404 27.14 23.57 7.70
N PRO A 405 27.11 22.78 6.60
CA PRO A 405 27.83 21.50 6.50
C PRO A 405 29.36 21.68 6.61
N THR A 406 30.04 20.69 7.17
CA THR A 406 31.50 20.73 7.41
C THR A 406 32.32 20.68 6.11
N ASP A 407 31.90 19.89 5.13
CA ASP A 407 32.44 19.85 3.76
C ASP A 407 31.34 20.16 2.75
N ILE A 408 31.57 21.13 1.85
CA ILE A 408 30.67 21.48 0.75
C ILE A 408 31.42 21.31 -0.57
N LYS A 409 31.04 20.29 -1.35
CA LYS A 409 31.66 19.97 -2.64
C LYS A 409 30.70 20.18 -3.81
N ILE A 410 30.96 21.20 -4.61
CA ILE A 410 30.27 21.39 -5.89
C ILE A 410 30.90 20.48 -6.96
N LYS A 411 30.05 19.95 -7.86
CA LYS A 411 30.35 19.08 -9.01
C LYS A 411 29.67 19.64 -10.28
N GLY A 412 30.05 19.12 -11.45
CA GLY A 412 29.49 19.53 -12.74
C GLY A 412 30.30 20.63 -13.43
N TRP A 413 29.64 21.57 -14.09
CA TRP A 413 30.27 22.68 -14.82
C TRP A 413 29.74 24.00 -14.26
N TRP A 414 30.50 24.63 -13.35
CA TRP A 414 30.01 25.76 -12.53
C TRP A 414 30.88 27.03 -12.57
N PHE A 415 31.97 27.07 -13.33
CA PHE A 415 32.97 28.15 -13.22
C PHE A 415 32.49 29.56 -13.61
N TRP A 416 31.30 29.69 -14.22
CA TRP A 416 30.66 30.98 -14.53
C TRP A 416 29.69 31.45 -13.45
N ARG A 417 29.55 30.72 -12.33
CA ARG A 417 28.70 31.04 -11.19
C ARG A 417 29.52 31.15 -9.91
N GLU A 418 29.12 32.08 -9.05
CA GLU A 418 29.61 32.11 -7.66
C GLU A 418 29.07 30.89 -6.89
N ALA A 419 29.88 30.29 -6.03
CA ALA A 419 29.47 29.13 -5.23
C ALA A 419 28.26 29.44 -4.31
N SER A 420 28.23 30.66 -3.76
CA SER A 420 27.11 31.28 -3.02
C SER A 420 25.79 31.32 -3.81
N SER A 421 25.83 31.33 -5.14
CA SER A 421 24.63 31.27 -5.99
C SER A 421 24.10 29.85 -6.19
N ILE A 422 24.87 28.83 -5.81
CA ILE A 422 24.55 27.40 -5.97
C ILE A 422 24.19 26.79 -4.62
N VAL A 423 25.00 27.03 -3.59
CA VAL A 423 24.80 26.53 -2.22
C VAL A 423 24.77 27.72 -1.28
N TYR A 424 23.67 27.91 -0.56
CA TYR A 424 23.43 29.10 0.26
C TYR A 424 22.74 28.75 1.61
N PRO A 425 22.96 29.54 2.67
CA PRO A 425 22.18 29.41 3.90
C PRO A 425 20.75 29.91 3.66
N SER A 426 19.76 29.06 3.87
CA SER A 426 18.35 29.46 3.90
C SER A 426 17.95 29.94 5.30
N ALA A 427 17.44 31.16 5.39
CA ALA A 427 16.91 31.72 6.64
C ALA A 427 15.56 31.12 7.07
N VAL A 428 14.94 30.29 6.22
CA VAL A 428 13.63 29.65 6.47
C VAL A 428 13.70 28.19 6.04
N ASN A 429 13.33 27.27 6.92
CA ASN A 429 12.94 25.92 6.51
C ASN A 429 11.50 25.98 6.00
N LYS A 430 11.29 25.62 4.72
CA LYS A 430 9.95 25.48 4.15
C LYS A 430 9.53 24.02 4.26
N VAL A 431 8.28 23.81 4.64
CA VAL A 431 7.61 22.51 4.60
C VAL A 431 6.26 22.68 3.89
N ALA A 432 5.84 21.67 3.13
CA ALA A 432 4.46 21.55 2.68
C ALA A 432 3.66 20.88 3.79
N ILE A 433 2.71 21.61 4.38
CA ILE A 433 1.76 21.09 5.37
C ILE A 433 0.65 20.35 4.60
N PHE A 434 0.30 19.15 5.03
CA PHE A 434 -0.83 18.41 4.50
C PHE A 434 -2.05 18.57 5.41
N GLU A 435 -3.13 19.14 4.89
CA GLU A 435 -4.41 19.16 5.61
C GLU A 435 -5.08 17.78 5.46
N SER A 436 -5.16 17.04 6.55
CA SER A 436 -5.73 15.68 6.58
C SER A 436 -7.17 15.70 6.11
N ALA A 437 -7.46 15.00 5.00
CA ALA A 437 -8.79 14.97 4.44
C ALA A 437 -9.71 14.07 5.28
N ILE A 438 -10.97 14.49 5.42
CA ILE A 438 -12.01 13.73 6.13
C ILE A 438 -12.25 12.41 5.39
N VAL A 439 -12.16 11.29 6.11
CA VAL A 439 -12.47 9.96 5.58
C VAL A 439 -13.96 9.92 5.19
N PRO A 440 -14.33 9.45 3.98
CA PRO A 440 -15.70 9.43 3.51
C PRO A 440 -16.67 8.66 4.43
N ASP A 441 -17.85 9.24 4.67
CA ASP A 441 -18.97 8.56 5.32
C ASP A 441 -19.40 7.31 4.52
N LYS A 442 -19.77 6.24 5.24
CA LYS A 442 -20.37 5.02 4.67
C LYS A 442 -21.80 5.26 4.18
N LYS A 443 -21.90 5.92 3.02
CA LYS A 443 -23.14 6.34 2.34
C LYS A 443 -23.03 6.08 0.83
N PRO A 444 -24.15 5.87 0.11
CA PRO A 444 -24.15 5.67 -1.33
C PRO A 444 -24.00 6.99 -2.10
N VAL A 445 -23.32 6.94 -3.24
CA VAL A 445 -23.04 8.11 -4.10
C VAL A 445 -23.60 7.85 -5.49
N TYR A 446 -24.10 8.90 -6.15
CA TYR A 446 -24.67 8.80 -7.49
C TYR A 446 -23.59 8.69 -8.56
N TYR A 447 -23.67 7.65 -9.38
CA TYR A 447 -22.88 7.47 -10.60
C TYR A 447 -23.81 7.23 -11.80
N SER A 448 -23.39 7.69 -12.96
CA SER A 448 -23.95 7.32 -14.27
C SER A 448 -22.80 6.79 -15.12
N VAL A 449 -22.88 5.51 -15.51
CA VAL A 449 -21.79 4.76 -16.14
C VAL A 449 -22.28 4.10 -17.42
N GLU A 450 -21.47 4.20 -18.46
CA GLU A 450 -21.65 3.48 -19.73
C GLU A 450 -20.39 2.62 -19.97
N THR A 451 -20.59 1.34 -20.32
CA THR A 451 -19.54 0.37 -20.63
C THR A 451 -19.66 -0.10 -22.08
N ALA A 452 -18.52 -0.43 -22.69
CA ALA A 452 -18.41 -1.06 -23.99
C ALA A 452 -17.51 -2.31 -23.91
N GLU A 453 -17.85 -3.37 -24.66
CA GLU A 453 -17.09 -4.62 -24.68
C GLU A 453 -15.67 -4.42 -25.24
N SER A 454 -14.66 -4.67 -24.40
CA SER A 454 -13.25 -4.57 -24.79
C SER A 454 -12.69 -5.94 -25.17
N ALA A 455 -12.37 -6.12 -26.46
CA ALA A 455 -11.73 -7.34 -26.99
C ALA A 455 -10.25 -7.52 -26.56
N LEU A 456 -9.73 -6.66 -25.67
CA LEU A 456 -8.32 -6.62 -25.26
C LEU A 456 -8.12 -6.77 -23.74
N SER A 457 -9.19 -6.87 -22.96
CA SER A 457 -9.14 -6.96 -21.49
C SER A 457 -10.30 -7.80 -20.94
N ASP A 458 -10.21 -8.19 -19.67
CA ASP A 458 -11.30 -8.80 -18.90
C ASP A 458 -12.14 -7.70 -18.17
N ASP A 459 -12.05 -6.47 -18.66
CA ASP A 459 -12.68 -5.25 -18.15
C ASP A 459 -13.22 -4.46 -19.34
N PRO A 460 -14.42 -3.85 -19.26
CA PRO A 460 -14.93 -3.00 -20.33
C PRO A 460 -14.13 -1.70 -20.44
N ASP A 461 -14.15 -1.10 -21.62
CA ASP A 461 -13.86 0.33 -21.75
C ASP A 461 -15.06 1.10 -21.20
N PHE A 462 -14.85 2.04 -20.27
CA PHE A 462 -15.94 2.74 -19.58
C PHE A 462 -15.84 4.26 -19.67
N SER A 463 -17.00 4.92 -19.54
CA SER A 463 -17.08 6.36 -19.34
C SER A 463 -18.03 6.70 -18.17
N ILE A 464 -17.77 7.82 -17.51
CA ILE A 464 -18.55 8.30 -16.36
C ILE A 464 -19.19 9.63 -16.77
N VAL A 465 -20.51 9.62 -16.91
CA VAL A 465 -21.26 10.75 -17.50
C VAL A 465 -21.58 11.82 -16.46
N ALA A 466 -21.81 11.41 -15.21
CA ALA A 466 -21.99 12.31 -14.08
C ALA A 466 -21.71 11.64 -12.73
N THR A 467 -21.12 12.39 -11.81
CA THR A 467 -21.18 12.16 -10.36
C THR A 467 -21.95 13.31 -9.71
N LYS A 468 -22.92 13.00 -8.85
CA LYS A 468 -23.57 14.03 -8.01
C LYS A 468 -22.99 13.93 -6.62
N GLN A 469 -22.00 14.77 -6.31
CA GLN A 469 -21.61 14.99 -4.92
C GLN A 469 -22.77 15.64 -4.17
N SER A 470 -23.22 15.02 -3.09
CA SER A 470 -24.25 15.60 -2.21
C SER A 470 -23.61 16.64 -1.29
N SER A 471 -23.29 17.80 -1.86
CA SER A 471 -22.73 18.98 -1.20
C SER A 471 -23.83 20.04 -1.10
N THR A 472 -24.14 20.48 0.12
CA THR A 472 -25.13 21.55 0.37
C THR A 472 -24.54 22.97 0.21
N VAL A 473 -23.36 23.10 -0.41
CA VAL A 473 -22.55 24.33 -0.43
C VAL A 473 -22.68 25.10 -1.76
N ASP A 474 -22.93 24.42 -2.88
CA ASP A 474 -22.92 25.02 -4.23
C ASP A 474 -24.05 26.01 -4.54
N MET A 475 -24.96 26.27 -3.59
CA MET A 475 -26.03 27.26 -3.76
C MET A 475 -25.59 28.72 -3.61
N MET A 476 -24.31 29.03 -3.34
CA MET A 476 -23.84 30.41 -3.07
C MET A 476 -22.54 30.84 -3.81
N SER A 477 -22.30 30.41 -5.04
CA SER A 477 -21.13 30.90 -5.84
C SER A 477 -21.39 31.20 -7.33
N THR A 478 -22.65 31.21 -7.79
CA THR A 478 -23.00 31.48 -9.20
C THR A 478 -23.23 32.96 -9.49
N SER A 479 -22.19 33.78 -9.32
CA SER A 479 -22.22 35.21 -9.68
C SER A 479 -20.85 35.77 -10.08
N LEU A 480 -20.84 36.56 -11.15
CA LEU A 480 -19.70 37.35 -11.67
C LEU A 480 -18.50 36.56 -12.24
N SER A 481 -18.59 36.24 -13.54
CA SER A 481 -17.44 36.37 -14.44
C SER A 481 -17.76 37.42 -15.51
N SER A 482 -16.86 38.39 -15.69
CA SER A 482 -17.10 39.59 -16.51
C SER A 482 -16.70 39.39 -17.98
N ILE A 483 -17.53 39.89 -18.90
CA ILE A 483 -17.20 39.94 -20.33
C ILE A 483 -15.99 40.85 -20.57
N GLN A 484 -14.96 40.32 -21.22
CA GLN A 484 -13.91 41.10 -21.89
C GLN A 484 -13.73 40.51 -23.30
N GLN A 485 -14.03 41.29 -24.33
CA GLN A 485 -14.11 40.83 -25.73
C GLN A 485 -13.14 41.63 -26.60
N VAL A 486 -12.17 40.96 -27.25
CA VAL A 486 -11.32 41.54 -28.30
C VAL A 486 -11.18 40.54 -29.45
N SER A 487 -11.30 41.05 -30.68
CA SER A 487 -11.52 40.28 -31.91
C SER A 487 -10.23 39.83 -32.63
N GLY A 488 -10.29 38.69 -33.34
CA GLY A 488 -9.23 38.27 -34.26
C GLY A 488 -9.49 36.92 -34.94
N SER A 489 -10.23 36.94 -36.07
CA SER A 489 -10.47 35.87 -37.07
C SER A 489 -9.63 34.56 -36.98
N SER A 490 -10.20 33.35 -37.16
CA SER A 490 -11.30 33.01 -38.10
C SER A 490 -12.12 31.75 -37.75
N SER A 491 -13.36 31.74 -38.24
CA SER A 491 -14.31 30.61 -38.45
C SER A 491 -13.69 29.20 -38.59
N LEU A 492 -14.30 28.09 -38.15
CA LEU A 492 -15.74 27.82 -37.92
C LEU A 492 -16.04 27.21 -36.53
N PHE A 493 -17.25 27.43 -36.03
CA PHE A 493 -17.75 26.81 -34.78
C PHE A 493 -18.62 25.58 -35.06
N TYR A 494 -18.39 24.50 -34.31
CA TYR A 494 -19.47 23.66 -33.80
C TYR A 494 -19.53 23.82 -32.28
N ALA A 495 -20.55 24.51 -31.79
CA ALA A 495 -20.79 24.67 -30.37
C ALA A 495 -21.64 23.49 -29.86
N PHE A 496 -21.00 22.46 -29.32
CA PHE A 496 -21.66 21.50 -28.44
C PHE A 496 -21.42 21.89 -26.98
N ILE A 497 -22.46 21.72 -26.16
CA ILE A 497 -22.41 22.01 -24.73
C ILE A 497 -21.46 21.00 -24.07
N GLY A 498 -20.55 21.49 -23.23
CA GLY A 498 -19.46 20.70 -22.66
C GLY A 498 -19.95 19.65 -21.66
N VAL A 499 -20.13 18.41 -22.13
CA VAL A 499 -20.11 17.20 -21.29
C VAL A 499 -18.66 16.76 -21.14
N GLY A 500 -18.19 16.62 -19.91
CA GLY A 500 -16.81 16.22 -19.60
C GLY A 500 -16.61 14.71 -19.77
N VAL A 501 -16.50 14.23 -21.01
CA VAL A 501 -16.28 12.80 -21.30
C VAL A 501 -14.85 12.41 -20.93
N VAL A 502 -14.67 11.76 -19.77
CA VAL A 502 -13.40 11.17 -19.34
C VAL A 502 -13.34 9.71 -19.82
N VAL A 503 -12.51 9.44 -20.83
CA VAL A 503 -12.24 8.07 -21.33
C VAL A 503 -10.96 7.54 -20.67
N VAL A 504 -11.09 6.64 -19.69
CA VAL A 504 -9.96 6.11 -18.93
C VAL A 504 -9.34 4.91 -19.65
N ASN A 505 -8.38 5.17 -20.54
CA ASN A 505 -7.68 4.12 -21.29
C ASN A 505 -6.65 3.38 -20.39
N VAL A 506 -7.08 2.27 -19.77
CA VAL A 506 -6.32 1.47 -18.77
C VAL A 506 -4.98 0.92 -19.30
N VAL A 507 -4.79 0.88 -20.63
CA VAL A 507 -3.55 0.45 -21.32
C VAL A 507 -2.28 1.16 -20.80
N ALA A 508 -2.40 2.41 -20.35
CA ALA A 508 -1.27 3.19 -19.83
C ALA A 508 -0.57 2.50 -18.63
N ALA A 509 -1.33 1.93 -17.69
CA ALA A 509 -0.80 1.30 -16.48
C ALA A 509 0.02 0.03 -16.81
N ARG A 510 -0.49 -0.82 -17.72
CA ARG A 510 0.23 -2.02 -18.19
C ARG A 510 1.57 -1.67 -18.87
N SER A 511 1.65 -0.52 -19.54
CA SER A 511 2.88 -0.07 -20.22
C SER A 511 4.03 0.29 -19.28
N TRP A 512 3.74 0.78 -18.06
CA TRP A 512 4.74 1.09 -17.05
C TRP A 512 5.26 -0.17 -16.34
N ALA A 513 4.35 -1.09 -15.97
CA ALA A 513 4.72 -2.35 -15.31
C ALA A 513 5.77 -3.15 -16.11
N MET A 514 5.64 -3.21 -17.44
CA MET A 514 6.57 -3.94 -18.31
C MET A 514 8.00 -3.35 -18.37
N ARG A 515 8.21 -2.08 -17.96
CA ARG A 515 9.54 -1.44 -18.04
C ARG A 515 10.53 -1.90 -16.97
N ARG A 516 10.09 -2.50 -15.85
CA ARG A 516 11.00 -3.01 -14.80
C ARG A 516 11.83 -4.26 -15.23
N VAL A 517 11.51 -4.91 -16.36
CA VAL A 517 12.03 -6.26 -16.71
C VAL A 517 13.37 -6.27 -17.47
N HIS A 518 13.80 -5.16 -18.09
CA HIS A 518 14.87 -5.20 -19.11
C HIS A 518 16.33 -5.10 -18.62
N TRP A 519 16.59 -5.08 -17.31
CA TRP A 519 17.97 -5.00 -16.77
C TRP A 519 18.65 -6.37 -16.62
N ARG A 520 18.82 -7.08 -17.75
CA ARG A 520 19.75 -8.22 -17.86
C ARG A 520 20.55 -8.17 -19.17
N TYR A 521 21.61 -7.38 -19.17
CA TYR A 521 22.64 -7.44 -20.21
C TYR A 521 23.49 -8.71 -20.03
N THR A 522 23.35 -9.67 -20.93
CA THR A 522 24.38 -10.70 -21.15
C THR A 522 25.49 -10.12 -22.02
N PRO A 523 26.78 -10.19 -21.62
CA PRO A 523 27.86 -9.82 -22.52
C PRO A 523 27.93 -10.81 -23.69
N LEU A 524 28.15 -10.29 -24.90
CA LEU A 524 28.47 -11.12 -26.07
C LEU A 524 29.96 -11.50 -26.04
N LEU A 525 30.23 -12.77 -26.35
CA LEU A 525 31.54 -13.31 -26.72
C LEU A 525 31.61 -13.46 -28.24
#